data_AF-A0A819VGU9-F1
#
_entry.id   AF-A0A819VGU9-F1
#
_cell.length_a   1.000
_cell.length_b   1.000
_cell.length_c   1.000
_cell.angle_alpha   90.00
_cell.angle_beta   90.00
_cell.angle_gamma   90.00
#
_symmetry.space_group_name_H-M   'P 1'
#
loop_
_entity.id
_entity.type
_entity.pdbx_description
1 polymer ?
#
loop_
_entity_poly.entity_id
_entity_poly.type
_entity_poly.pdbx_seq_one_letter_code
_entity_poly.pdbx_strand_id
1 'polypeptide(L)'
;MIKNLFEFLDLNVSKDQLLLQKILVLTAVDIPELHNLHDIIVFSTEGDRPDFHKIAGSDLDGDKYFVYWGIAFNLRKHVVPLLEYAAEKKIEHLTPIAPLDIIKYYLSTLGATSYGEIYNLHAVVVDRNYEQHPQRTCQKLAIKLAGMFASAIDSGRTGYVIEREYIEEIRQKYGHTYPVFVMKYGKKCYKSESILGILFRNAHDYYEYHNSLK
;
A
#
# COMPACT_ATOMS: atom_id res chain seq x y z
N MET A 1 -11.39 12.91 -28.29
CA MET A 1 -11.98 14.27 -28.35
C MET A 1 -12.82 14.47 -27.08
N ILE A 2 -12.18 14.85 -25.97
CA ILE A 2 -12.84 15.21 -24.69
C ILE A 2 -12.31 16.60 -24.34
N LYS A 3 -12.79 17.64 -25.02
CA LYS A 3 -12.20 18.99 -24.94
C LYS A 3 -12.90 19.94 -23.97
N ASN A 4 -14.06 19.59 -23.39
CA ASN A 4 -14.90 20.55 -22.65
C ASN A 4 -15.40 20.08 -21.27
N LEU A 5 -14.67 19.21 -20.56
CA LEU A 5 -15.06 18.76 -19.21
C LEU A 5 -14.05 19.08 -18.09
N PHE A 6 -12.94 19.76 -18.41
CA PHE A 6 -11.76 19.86 -17.53
C PHE A 6 -11.52 21.26 -16.96
N GLU A 7 -12.54 22.11 -16.77
CA GLU A 7 -12.25 23.38 -16.11
C GLU A 7 -11.79 23.15 -14.65
N PHE A 8 -12.40 22.21 -13.90
CA PHE A 8 -11.87 21.74 -12.61
C PHE A 8 -12.43 20.34 -12.28
N LEU A 9 -11.74 19.27 -12.70
CA LEU A 9 -12.14 17.89 -12.38
C LEU A 9 -11.21 17.31 -11.31
N ASP A 10 -11.77 16.77 -10.24
CA ASP A 10 -10.97 16.06 -9.25
C ASP A 10 -10.61 14.65 -9.73
N LEU A 11 -9.36 14.29 -9.50
CA LEU A 11 -8.82 12.96 -9.72
C LEU A 11 -8.47 12.33 -8.38
N ASN A 12 -8.99 11.13 -8.14
CA ASN A 12 -8.48 10.25 -7.10
C ASN A 12 -7.32 9.46 -7.69
N VAL A 13 -6.11 9.66 -7.17
CA VAL A 13 -4.89 8.99 -7.65
C VAL A 13 -4.28 8.14 -6.55
N SER A 14 -4.02 6.87 -6.84
CA SER A 14 -3.33 5.95 -5.94
C SER A 14 -2.36 5.04 -6.70
N LYS A 15 -1.47 4.37 -5.96
CA LYS A 15 -0.54 3.35 -6.48
C LYS A 15 -0.79 2.06 -5.70
N ASP A 16 -0.74 0.93 -6.41
CA ASP A 16 -0.82 -0.39 -5.76
C ASP A 16 0.39 -0.61 -4.84
N GLN A 17 0.20 -1.42 -3.80
CA GLN A 17 1.23 -1.92 -2.87
C GLN A 17 1.56 -1.13 -1.61
N LEU A 18 0.64 -0.39 -0.97
CA LEU A 18 0.85 -0.05 0.45
C LEU A 18 -0.37 -0.33 1.32
N LEU A 19 -0.08 -0.85 2.52
CA LEU A 19 -1.04 -1.10 3.61
C LEU A 19 -1.76 0.18 4.05
N LEU A 20 -1.11 1.33 3.85
CA LEU A 20 -1.72 2.64 3.83
C LEU A 20 -1.90 3.04 2.36
N GLN A 21 -2.98 2.58 1.74
CA GLN A 21 -3.37 3.10 0.43
C GLN A 21 -3.65 4.59 0.59
N LYS A 22 -2.71 5.41 0.14
CA LYS A 22 -2.89 6.84 0.08
C LYS A 22 -3.56 7.17 -1.24
N ILE A 23 -4.79 7.64 -1.15
CA ILE A 23 -5.51 8.22 -2.28
C ILE A 23 -5.35 9.73 -2.17
N LEU A 24 -4.71 10.33 -3.18
CA LEU A 24 -4.65 11.77 -3.30
C LEU A 24 -5.80 12.26 -4.15
N VAL A 25 -6.46 13.33 -3.68
CA VAL A 25 -7.39 14.10 -4.50
C VAL A 25 -6.60 15.24 -5.12
N LEU A 26 -6.41 15.20 -6.44
CA LEU A 26 -5.70 16.20 -7.22
C LEU A 26 -6.65 16.88 -8.20
N THR A 27 -6.37 18.12 -8.58
CA THR A 27 -7.13 18.82 -9.61
C THR A 27 -6.51 18.54 -10.98
N ALA A 28 -7.29 18.02 -11.91
CA ALA A 28 -6.90 17.94 -13.32
C ALA A 28 -6.92 19.35 -13.93
N VAL A 29 -5.82 19.73 -14.59
CA VAL A 29 -5.67 21.01 -15.30
C VAL A 29 -5.29 20.72 -16.75
N ASP A 30 -6.00 21.32 -17.69
CA ASP A 30 -5.69 21.22 -19.11
C ASP A 30 -4.59 22.23 -19.49
N ILE A 31 -3.47 21.73 -20.03
CA ILE A 31 -2.31 22.52 -20.43
C ILE A 31 -2.05 22.27 -21.93
N PRO A 32 -2.35 23.23 -22.82
CA PRO A 32 -2.23 23.08 -24.28
C PRO A 32 -0.86 22.58 -24.75
N GLU A 33 0.21 23.01 -24.08
CA GLU A 33 1.58 22.65 -24.41
C GLU A 33 1.89 21.17 -24.19
N LEU A 34 1.09 20.47 -23.38
CA LEU A 34 1.24 19.04 -23.07
C LEU A 34 0.31 18.14 -23.91
N HIS A 35 -0.46 18.70 -24.85
CA HIS A 35 -1.45 17.94 -25.64
C HIS A 35 -0.86 16.85 -26.54
N ASN A 36 0.45 16.91 -26.83
CA ASN A 36 1.17 15.86 -27.56
C ASN A 36 1.56 14.65 -26.70
N LEU A 37 1.36 14.72 -25.39
CA LEU A 37 1.61 13.62 -24.47
C LEU A 37 0.34 12.79 -24.30
N HIS A 38 0.45 11.48 -24.53
CA HIS A 38 -0.67 10.56 -24.50
C HIS A 38 -0.38 9.40 -23.54
N ASP A 39 -1.44 8.84 -22.96
CA ASP A 39 -1.41 7.68 -22.06
C ASP A 39 -0.46 7.82 -20.85
N ILE A 40 -0.25 9.06 -20.39
CA ILE A 40 0.55 9.39 -19.21
C ILE A 40 -0.17 10.38 -18.30
N ILE A 41 0.28 10.44 -17.05
CA ILE A 41 -0.10 11.48 -16.09
C ILE A 41 1.12 12.37 -15.88
N VAL A 42 0.93 13.68 -15.99
CA VAL A 42 1.98 14.66 -15.70
C VAL A 42 1.71 15.27 -14.34
N PHE A 43 2.67 15.16 -13.43
CA PHE A 43 2.62 15.79 -12.12
C PHE A 43 3.37 17.13 -12.15
N SER A 44 2.92 18.08 -11.33
CA SER A 44 3.64 19.34 -11.13
C SER A 44 5.02 19.09 -10.52
N THR A 45 6.01 19.87 -10.97
CA THR A 45 7.35 19.94 -10.37
C THR A 45 7.45 20.99 -9.26
N GLU A 46 6.38 21.78 -9.06
CA GLU A 46 6.32 22.85 -8.07
C GLU A 46 5.84 22.34 -6.70
N GLY A 47 6.27 23.04 -5.64
CA GLY A 47 5.92 22.77 -4.24
C GLY A 47 6.99 22.01 -3.46
N ASP A 48 6.83 21.95 -2.13
CA ASP A 48 7.87 21.42 -1.22
C ASP A 48 8.16 19.93 -1.40
N ARG A 49 7.16 19.17 -1.85
CA ARG A 49 7.26 17.74 -2.13
C ARG A 49 6.42 17.41 -3.36
N PRO A 50 6.98 16.72 -4.38
CA PRO A 50 6.21 16.30 -5.55
C PRO A 50 5.04 15.38 -5.19
N ASP A 51 3.92 15.52 -5.91
CA ASP A 51 2.69 14.77 -5.61
C ASP A 51 2.85 13.26 -5.84
N PHE A 52 3.60 12.85 -6.86
CA PHE A 52 3.88 11.42 -7.07
C PHE A 52 4.56 10.80 -5.85
N HIS A 53 5.55 11.49 -5.25
CA HIS A 53 6.27 10.99 -4.07
C HIS A 53 5.36 10.90 -2.82
N LYS A 54 4.26 11.66 -2.80
CA LYS A 54 3.22 11.58 -1.76
C LYS A 54 2.31 10.35 -1.94
N ILE A 55 2.35 9.68 -3.10
CA ILE A 55 1.61 8.46 -3.42
C ILE A 55 2.55 7.28 -3.26
N ALA A 56 2.54 6.69 -2.07
CA ALA A 56 3.27 5.46 -1.79
C ALA A 56 4.78 5.49 -2.09
N GLY A 57 5.44 6.65 -1.96
CA GLY A 57 6.88 6.79 -2.19
C GLY A 57 7.29 6.59 -3.66
N SER A 58 6.38 6.79 -4.60
CA SER A 58 6.64 6.69 -6.03
C SER A 58 7.83 7.56 -6.48
N ASP A 59 8.62 7.07 -7.44
CA ASP A 59 9.82 7.71 -7.98
C ASP A 59 9.79 7.84 -9.52
N LEU A 60 8.66 7.51 -10.16
CA LEU A 60 8.43 7.60 -11.61
C LEU A 60 9.38 6.74 -12.47
N ASP A 61 9.96 5.67 -11.92
CA ASP A 61 10.86 4.75 -12.63
C ASP A 61 10.13 3.69 -13.51
N GLY A 62 8.80 3.80 -13.61
CA GLY A 62 7.91 2.80 -14.23
C GLY A 62 6.56 2.64 -13.52
N ASP A 63 6.30 3.47 -12.51
CA ASP A 63 5.10 3.42 -11.70
C ASP A 63 3.79 3.63 -12.46
N LYS A 64 2.80 2.82 -12.11
CA LYS A 64 1.43 2.92 -12.62
C LYS A 64 0.50 3.41 -11.52
N TYR A 65 -0.42 4.28 -11.91
CA TYR A 65 -1.41 4.84 -11.00
C TYR A 65 -2.81 4.38 -11.37
N PHE A 66 -3.60 4.10 -10.35
CA PHE A 66 -5.04 4.07 -10.49
C PHE A 66 -5.56 5.51 -10.44
N VAL A 67 -6.23 5.93 -11.52
CA VAL A 67 -6.85 7.26 -11.61
C VAL A 67 -8.35 7.10 -11.76
N TYR A 68 -9.09 7.78 -10.89
CA TYR A 68 -10.54 7.76 -10.93
C TYR A 68 -11.13 9.17 -10.82
N TRP A 69 -11.89 9.56 -11.85
CA TRP A 69 -12.52 10.87 -12.00
C TRP A 69 -14.06 10.82 -11.99
N GLY A 70 -14.65 9.67 -11.65
CA GLY A 70 -16.10 9.52 -11.58
C GLY A 70 -16.69 10.12 -10.31
N ILE A 71 -17.94 10.58 -10.39
CA ILE A 71 -18.62 11.22 -9.25
C ILE A 71 -19.01 10.26 -8.11
N ALA A 72 -19.05 8.94 -8.39
CA ALA A 72 -19.53 7.95 -7.41
C ALA A 72 -18.59 7.76 -6.20
N PHE A 73 -17.31 8.12 -6.32
CA PHE A 73 -16.31 8.05 -5.24
C PHE A 73 -15.60 9.39 -5.06
N ASN A 74 -16.34 10.43 -4.65
CA ASN A 74 -15.74 11.70 -4.27
C ASN A 74 -15.20 11.65 -2.83
N LEU A 75 -13.90 11.40 -2.69
CA LEU A 75 -13.22 11.18 -1.40
C LEU A 75 -12.80 12.47 -0.68
N ARG A 76 -13.20 13.66 -1.14
CA ARG A 76 -12.87 14.95 -0.49
C ARG A 76 -13.16 15.00 1.02
N LYS A 77 -14.08 14.16 1.52
CA LYS A 77 -14.49 14.11 2.94
C LYS A 77 -13.59 13.24 3.84
N HIS A 78 -12.61 12.53 3.29
CA HIS A 78 -11.81 11.53 4.03
C HIS A 78 -10.30 11.72 3.85
N VAL A 79 -9.82 12.96 3.98
CA VAL A 79 -8.38 13.26 3.97
C VAL A 79 -7.79 12.95 5.35
N VAL A 80 -7.06 11.85 5.45
CA VAL A 80 -6.23 11.56 6.62
C VAL A 80 -4.89 12.29 6.44
N PRO A 81 -4.31 12.90 7.50
CA PRO A 81 -2.98 13.51 7.44
C PRO A 81 -1.96 12.54 6.86
N LEU A 82 -0.96 13.09 6.15
CA LEU A 82 0.13 12.28 5.61
C LEU A 82 0.81 11.53 6.75
N LEU A 83 0.74 10.20 6.70
CA LEU A 83 1.53 9.36 7.58
C LEU A 83 2.96 9.38 7.05
N GLU A 84 3.76 10.26 7.63
CA GLU A 84 5.19 10.32 7.37
C GLU A 84 5.85 9.13 8.06
N TYR A 85 6.24 8.14 7.26
CA TYR A 85 7.28 7.20 7.67
C TYR A 85 8.60 7.74 7.15
N ALA A 86 9.57 7.92 8.05
CA ALA A 86 10.91 8.31 7.67
C ALA A 86 11.51 7.17 6.83
N ALA A 87 12.03 7.50 5.65
CA ALA A 87 12.80 6.54 4.88
C ALA A 87 14.05 6.17 5.70
N GLU A 88 14.32 4.87 5.81
CA GLU A 88 15.52 4.40 6.50
C GLU A 88 16.77 4.83 5.73
N LYS A 89 17.78 5.31 6.47
CA LYS A 89 19.04 5.73 5.84
C LYS A 89 19.70 4.51 5.21
N LYS A 90 20.06 4.67 3.93
CA LYS A 90 20.85 3.67 3.22
C LYS A 90 22.16 3.42 3.98
N ILE A 91 22.44 2.15 4.26
CA ILE A 91 23.74 1.76 4.81
C ILE A 91 24.76 1.91 3.68
N GLU A 92 25.67 2.87 3.81
CA GLU A 92 26.72 3.10 2.82
C GLU A 92 27.82 2.04 2.96
N HIS A 93 28.15 1.39 1.85
CA HIS A 93 29.31 0.51 1.74
C HIS A 93 30.42 1.25 1.00
N LEU A 94 31.35 1.84 1.76
CA LEU A 94 32.40 2.72 1.22
C LEU A 94 33.63 1.98 0.67
N THR A 95 33.66 0.65 0.77
CA THR A 95 34.77 -0.18 0.29
C THR A 95 34.41 -0.91 -1.01
N PRO A 96 35.39 -1.32 -1.84
CA PRO A 96 35.15 -2.16 -3.00
C PRO A 96 34.43 -3.45 -2.60
N ILE A 97 33.45 -3.86 -3.41
CA ILE A 97 32.65 -5.07 -3.15
C ILE A 97 33.54 -6.30 -3.32
N ALA A 98 33.68 -7.10 -2.26
CA ALA A 98 34.35 -8.40 -2.29
C ALA A 98 33.33 -9.55 -2.38
N PRO A 99 33.74 -10.76 -2.84
CA PRO A 99 32.85 -11.93 -2.88
C PRO A 99 32.21 -12.26 -1.53
N LEU A 100 32.92 -12.00 -0.43
CA LEU A 100 32.41 -12.21 0.93
C LEU A 100 31.25 -11.26 1.26
N ASP A 101 31.23 -10.05 0.73
CA ASP A 101 30.16 -9.07 0.97
C ASP A 101 28.87 -9.50 0.28
N ILE A 102 28.99 -10.13 -0.90
CA ILE A 102 27.86 -10.76 -1.59
C ILE A 102 27.27 -11.88 -0.72
N ILE A 103 28.11 -12.77 -0.18
CA ILE A 103 27.66 -13.85 0.72
C ILE A 103 26.96 -13.28 1.96
N LYS A 104 27.56 -12.28 2.61
CA LYS A 104 26.97 -11.61 3.79
C LYS A 104 25.61 -10.98 3.46
N TYR A 105 25.48 -10.34 2.30
CA TYR A 105 24.23 -9.75 1.84
C TYR A 105 23.15 -10.82 1.61
N TYR A 106 23.48 -11.94 0.96
CA TYR A 106 22.52 -13.03 0.81
C TYR A 106 22.12 -13.61 2.17
N LEU A 107 23.06 -13.82 3.09
CA LEU A 107 22.75 -14.34 4.42
C LEU A 107 21.87 -13.37 5.23
N SER A 108 22.10 -12.05 5.13
CA SER A 108 21.26 -11.07 5.82
C SER A 108 19.86 -10.97 5.21
N THR A 109 19.72 -11.08 3.89
CA THR A 109 18.44 -10.98 3.19
C THR A 109 17.57 -12.22 3.32
N LEU A 110 18.16 -13.42 3.39
CA LEU A 110 17.45 -14.69 3.61
C LEU A 110 16.59 -14.68 4.89
N GLY A 111 17.00 -13.92 5.90
CA GLY A 111 16.23 -13.73 7.12
C GLY A 111 15.37 -12.46 7.16
N ALA A 112 15.70 -11.42 6.40
CA ALA A 112 15.11 -10.11 6.62
C ALA A 112 13.71 -9.92 6.00
N THR A 113 13.29 -10.76 5.05
CA THR A 113 12.08 -10.52 4.25
C THR A 113 10.82 -11.12 4.89
N SER A 114 10.09 -10.29 5.65
CA SER A 114 8.80 -10.63 6.26
C SER A 114 7.65 -9.74 5.78
N TYR A 115 7.80 -8.97 4.69
CA TYR A 115 6.77 -8.03 4.22
C TYR A 115 5.40 -8.70 4.04
N GLY A 116 5.34 -9.93 3.52
CA GLY A 116 4.07 -10.68 3.39
C GLY A 116 3.46 -11.06 4.75
N GLU A 117 4.27 -11.31 5.77
CA GLU A 117 3.80 -11.54 7.14
C GLU A 117 3.27 -10.24 7.77
N ILE A 118 4.02 -9.15 7.65
CA ILE A 118 3.62 -7.81 8.10
C ILE A 118 2.31 -7.40 7.44
N TYR A 119 2.14 -7.66 6.13
CA TYR A 119 0.90 -7.41 5.39
C TYR A 119 -0.29 -8.17 5.99
N ASN A 120 -0.12 -9.47 6.21
CA ASN A 120 -1.18 -10.31 6.77
C ASN A 120 -1.54 -9.89 8.21
N LEU A 121 -0.54 -9.56 9.04
CA LEU A 121 -0.76 -9.09 10.41
C LEU A 121 -1.48 -7.74 10.41
N HIS A 122 -1.10 -6.81 9.53
CA HIS A 122 -1.81 -5.55 9.37
C HIS A 122 -3.26 -5.76 8.99
N ALA A 123 -3.54 -6.64 8.02
CA ALA A 123 -4.91 -6.96 7.63
C ALA A 123 -5.74 -7.48 8.82
N VAL A 124 -5.17 -8.35 9.66
CA VAL A 124 -5.84 -8.85 10.87
C VAL A 124 -6.08 -7.75 11.89
N VAL A 125 -5.06 -6.91 12.17
CA VAL A 125 -5.16 -5.82 13.16
C VAL A 125 -6.24 -4.82 12.74
N VAL A 126 -6.25 -4.43 11.47
CA VAL A 126 -7.24 -3.50 10.92
C VAL A 126 -8.63 -4.11 10.90
N ASP A 127 -8.76 -5.41 10.59
CA ASP A 127 -10.07 -6.05 10.48
C ASP A 127 -10.73 -6.28 11.85
N ARG A 128 -9.98 -6.75 12.86
CA ARG A 128 -10.56 -7.03 14.19
C ARG A 128 -11.06 -5.79 14.91
N ASN A 129 -10.51 -4.62 14.60
CA ASN A 129 -10.92 -3.35 15.20
C ASN A 129 -12.04 -2.64 14.40
N TYR A 130 -12.76 -3.38 13.55
CA TYR A 130 -13.77 -2.82 12.64
C TYR A 130 -14.91 -2.06 13.35
N GLU A 131 -15.55 -2.68 14.34
CA GLU A 131 -16.73 -2.08 15.00
C GLU A 131 -16.37 -0.94 15.97
N GLN A 132 -15.15 -0.95 16.51
CA GLN A 132 -14.74 -0.02 17.58
C GLN A 132 -14.18 1.30 17.03
N HIS A 133 -13.66 1.33 15.80
CA HIS A 133 -12.91 2.47 15.28
C HIS A 133 -13.14 2.73 13.77
N PRO A 134 -13.92 3.76 13.41
CA PRO A 134 -14.12 4.17 12.01
C PRO A 134 -12.80 4.49 11.27
N GLN A 135 -11.77 4.95 12.00
CA GLN A 135 -10.42 5.27 11.50
C GLN A 135 -9.38 4.21 11.90
N ARG A 136 -9.77 2.93 11.91
CA ARG A 136 -8.91 1.80 12.32
C ARG A 136 -7.57 1.68 11.59
N THR A 137 -7.48 2.09 10.33
CA THR A 137 -6.20 2.17 9.59
C THR A 137 -5.24 3.21 10.16
N CYS A 138 -5.77 4.20 10.88
CA CYS A 138 -5.03 5.28 11.52
C CYS A 138 -4.67 4.96 12.98
N GLN A 139 -4.91 3.72 13.43
CA GLN A 139 -4.46 3.31 14.76
C GLN A 139 -2.94 3.19 14.80
N LYS A 140 -2.35 3.49 15.96
CA LYS A 140 -0.89 3.46 16.16
C LYS A 140 -0.24 2.15 15.67
N LEU A 141 -0.88 1.00 15.95
CA LEU A 141 -0.35 -0.30 15.54
C LEU A 141 -0.45 -0.53 14.02
N ALA A 142 -1.57 -0.14 13.40
CA ALA A 142 -1.75 -0.25 11.95
C ALA A 142 -0.75 0.66 11.21
N ILE A 143 -0.62 1.91 11.66
CA ILE A 143 0.38 2.85 11.16
C ILE A 143 1.80 2.28 11.28
N LYS A 144 2.16 1.73 12.45
CA LYS A 144 3.48 1.17 12.69
C LYS A 144 3.76 -0.02 11.76
N LEU A 145 2.81 -0.94 11.62
CA LEU A 145 2.92 -2.08 10.70
C LEU A 145 3.05 -1.63 9.24
N ALA A 146 2.34 -0.58 8.83
CA ALA A 146 2.46 -0.04 7.48
C ALA A 146 3.82 0.64 7.23
N GLY A 147 4.36 1.37 8.21
CA GLY A 147 5.72 1.90 8.15
C GLY A 147 6.77 0.79 8.04
N MET A 148 6.65 -0.26 8.86
CA MET A 148 7.52 -1.44 8.78
C MET A 148 7.41 -2.13 7.42
N PHE A 149 6.22 -2.22 6.83
CA PHE A 149 6.02 -2.79 5.50
C PHE A 149 6.70 -1.97 4.41
N ALA A 150 6.63 -0.63 4.49
CA ALA A 150 7.35 0.24 3.56
C ALA A 150 8.88 0.03 3.66
N SER A 151 9.42 0.04 4.89
CA SER A 151 10.85 -0.26 5.11
C SER A 151 11.23 -1.67 4.65
N ALA A 152 10.31 -2.64 4.74
CA ALA A 152 10.53 -4.00 4.26
C ALA A 152 10.71 -4.08 2.75
N ILE A 153 9.90 -3.35 1.99
CA ILE A 153 9.99 -3.29 0.52
C ILE A 153 11.33 -2.66 0.12
N ASP A 154 11.72 -1.59 0.80
CA ASP A 154 12.95 -0.85 0.50
C ASP A 154 14.23 -1.53 1.04
N SER A 155 14.10 -2.56 1.88
CA SER A 155 15.22 -3.25 2.54
C SER A 155 16.31 -3.73 1.57
N GLY A 156 15.92 -4.18 0.37
CA GLY A 156 16.86 -4.61 -0.67
C GLY A 156 17.74 -3.47 -1.19
N ARG A 157 17.24 -2.24 -1.19
CA ARG A 157 17.94 -1.01 -1.63
C ARG A 157 18.71 -0.34 -0.47
N THR A 158 18.15 -0.36 0.74
CA THR A 158 18.69 0.35 1.91
C THR A 158 19.65 -0.49 2.76
N GLY A 159 19.54 -1.82 2.68
CA GLY A 159 20.24 -2.74 3.58
C GLY A 159 19.60 -2.81 4.98
N TYR A 160 18.45 -2.16 5.19
CA TYR A 160 17.75 -2.14 6.46
C TYR A 160 17.18 -3.51 6.80
N VAL A 161 17.35 -3.95 8.05
CA VAL A 161 16.80 -5.21 8.56
C VAL A 161 15.71 -4.90 9.58
N ILE A 162 14.53 -5.46 9.38
CA ILE A 162 13.39 -5.26 10.27
C ILE A 162 13.57 -6.07 11.55
N GLU A 163 13.27 -5.46 12.69
CA GLU A 163 13.24 -6.13 14.00
C GLU A 163 12.23 -7.29 14.01
N ARG A 164 12.73 -8.51 14.17
CA ARG A 164 11.91 -9.73 14.11
C ARG A 164 11.14 -9.94 15.40
N GLU A 165 11.73 -9.61 16.54
CA GLU A 165 11.16 -9.76 17.87
C GLU A 165 9.81 -9.04 17.98
N TYR A 166 9.71 -7.85 17.40
CA TYR A 166 8.48 -7.08 17.39
C TYR A 166 7.39 -7.71 16.50
N ILE A 167 7.77 -8.25 15.32
CA ILE A 167 6.84 -8.97 14.44
C ILE A 167 6.32 -10.24 15.15
N GLU A 168 7.21 -10.95 15.84
CA GLU A 168 6.90 -12.14 16.62
C GLU A 168 5.89 -11.85 17.72
N GLU A 169 6.07 -10.76 18.47
CA GLU A 169 5.12 -10.32 19.50
C GLU A 169 3.72 -10.09 18.90
N ILE A 170 3.65 -9.34 17.79
CA ILE A 170 2.39 -9.08 17.10
C ILE A 170 1.77 -10.37 16.57
N ARG A 171 2.58 -11.29 16.03
CA ARG A 171 2.12 -12.57 15.52
C ARG A 171 1.56 -13.46 16.62
N GLN A 172 2.21 -13.50 17.77
CA GLN A 172 1.69 -14.23 18.93
C GLN A 172 0.37 -13.64 19.41
N LYS A 173 0.17 -12.32 19.31
CA LYS A 173 -1.07 -11.68 19.73
C LYS A 173 -2.21 -11.81 18.71
N TYR A 174 -1.92 -11.67 17.42
CA TYR A 174 -2.94 -11.53 16.38
C TYR A 174 -2.95 -12.68 15.35
N GLY A 175 -1.82 -13.33 15.11
CA GLY A 175 -1.58 -14.28 14.01
C GLY A 175 -2.16 -15.70 14.19
N HIS A 176 -3.05 -15.92 15.17
CA HIS A 176 -3.70 -17.21 15.39
C HIS A 176 -4.86 -17.49 14.43
N THR A 177 -5.59 -16.45 14.04
CA THR A 177 -6.74 -16.54 13.11
C THR A 177 -6.73 -15.37 12.13
N TYR A 178 -7.15 -15.61 10.90
CA TYR A 178 -7.14 -14.62 9.81
C TYR A 178 -8.55 -14.40 9.25
N PRO A 179 -8.89 -13.21 8.76
CA PRO A 179 -10.17 -13.03 8.09
C PRO A 179 -10.16 -13.82 6.77
N VAL A 180 -11.32 -14.39 6.38
CA VAL A 180 -11.40 -15.29 5.19
C VAL A 180 -10.82 -14.64 3.93
N PHE A 181 -11.03 -13.33 3.72
CA PHE A 181 -10.57 -12.63 2.52
C PHE A 181 -9.04 -12.58 2.36
N VAL A 182 -8.27 -12.84 3.44
CA VAL A 182 -6.80 -12.96 3.37
C VAL A 182 -6.36 -14.30 2.78
N MET A 183 -7.23 -15.32 2.78
CA MET A 183 -6.97 -16.64 2.18
C MET A 183 -5.68 -17.32 2.69
N LYS A 184 -5.42 -17.23 4.01
CA LYS A 184 -4.22 -17.80 4.61
C LYS A 184 -4.35 -19.33 4.80
N TYR A 185 -3.78 -20.10 3.88
CA TYR A 185 -3.76 -21.57 3.94
C TYR A 185 -3.13 -22.10 5.24
N GLY A 186 -3.70 -23.21 5.76
CA GLY A 186 -3.21 -23.87 6.97
C GLY A 186 -3.44 -23.09 8.27
N LYS A 187 -4.20 -21.99 8.24
CA LYS A 187 -4.57 -21.22 9.43
C LYS A 187 -6.09 -21.19 9.61
N LYS A 188 -6.51 -21.10 10.86
CA LYS A 188 -7.94 -20.89 11.19
C LYS A 188 -8.39 -19.55 10.64
N CYS A 189 -9.57 -19.52 10.02
CA CYS A 189 -10.14 -18.31 9.46
C CYS A 189 -11.43 -17.91 10.18
N TYR A 190 -11.75 -16.62 10.19
CA TYR A 190 -12.99 -16.08 10.73
C TYR A 190 -13.71 -15.20 9.71
N LYS A 191 -15.04 -15.16 9.81
CA LYS A 191 -15.88 -14.29 8.97
C LYS A 191 -15.67 -12.84 9.40
N SER A 192 -15.18 -12.01 8.48
CA SER A 192 -15.01 -10.57 8.69
C SER A 192 -16.29 -9.82 8.38
N GLU A 193 -16.72 -8.92 9.26
CA GLU A 193 -17.85 -8.02 9.01
C GLU A 193 -17.41 -6.69 8.38
N SER A 194 -16.12 -6.55 8.05
CA SER A 194 -15.62 -5.38 7.32
C SER A 194 -16.07 -5.39 5.86
N ILE A 195 -16.01 -4.23 5.22
CA ILE A 195 -16.37 -4.09 3.80
C ILE A 195 -15.59 -5.07 2.90
N LEU A 196 -14.31 -5.33 3.20
CA LEU A 196 -13.51 -6.31 2.45
C LEU A 196 -14.04 -7.73 2.66
N GLY A 197 -14.39 -8.09 3.90
CA GLY A 197 -15.01 -9.37 4.20
C GLY A 197 -16.35 -9.58 3.48
N ILE A 198 -17.20 -8.55 3.44
CA ILE A 198 -18.50 -8.58 2.77
C ILE A 198 -18.32 -8.71 1.26
N LEU A 199 -17.50 -7.84 0.64
CA LEU A 199 -17.24 -7.86 -0.80
C LEU A 199 -16.64 -9.19 -1.24
N PHE A 200 -15.66 -9.71 -0.49
CA PHE A 200 -15.04 -11.00 -0.78
C PHE A 200 -16.07 -12.13 -0.79
N ARG A 201 -16.93 -12.22 0.24
CA ARG A 201 -17.96 -13.27 0.29
C ARG A 201 -18.95 -13.14 -0.85
N ASN A 202 -19.46 -11.93 -1.12
CA ASN A 202 -20.41 -11.71 -2.20
C ASN A 202 -19.81 -12.11 -3.56
N ALA A 203 -18.54 -11.76 -3.80
CA ALA A 203 -17.84 -12.13 -5.03
C ALA A 203 -17.60 -13.64 -5.12
N HIS A 204 -17.23 -14.28 -4.00
CA HIS A 204 -17.03 -15.72 -3.93
C HIS A 204 -18.34 -16.48 -4.16
N ASP A 205 -19.43 -16.11 -3.48
CA ASP A 205 -20.75 -16.72 -3.64
C ASP A 205 -21.23 -16.58 -5.09
N TYR A 206 -21.02 -15.41 -5.72
CA TYR A 206 -21.33 -15.19 -7.12
C TYR A 206 -20.50 -16.11 -8.04
N TYR A 207 -19.20 -16.25 -7.78
CA TYR A 207 -18.31 -17.12 -8.54
C TYR A 207 -18.70 -18.60 -8.44
N GLU A 208 -18.98 -19.09 -7.23
CA GLU A 208 -19.41 -20.48 -7.00
C GLU A 208 -20.74 -20.77 -7.68
N TYR A 209 -21.72 -19.86 -7.59
CA TYR A 209 -23.00 -19.99 -8.28
C TYR A 209 -22.81 -20.17 -9.80
N HIS A 210 -21.98 -19.34 -10.43
CA HIS A 210 -21.77 -19.41 -11.89
C HIS A 210 -20.98 -20.63 -12.34
N ASN A 211 -20.09 -21.17 -11.50
CA ASN A 211 -19.37 -22.39 -11.84
C ASN A 211 -20.20 -23.65 -11.58
N SER A 212 -21.17 -23.60 -10.67
CA SER A 212 -22.12 -24.70 -10.45
C SER A 212 -23.10 -24.91 -11.62
N LEU A 213 -23.22 -23.92 -12.51
CA LEU A 213 -24.06 -23.95 -13.71
C LEU A 213 -23.33 -24.48 -14.96
N LYS A 214 -22.03 -24.81 -14.87
CA LYS A 214 -21.23 -25.39 -15.95
C LYS A 214 -21.09 -26.89 -15.76
#